data_AF-A0AAW5XUE4-F1
#
_entry.id   AF-A0AAW5XUE4-F1
#
_cell.length_a   1.000
_cell.length_b   1.000
_cell.length_c   1.000
_cell.angle_alpha   90.00
_cell.angle_beta   90.00
_cell.angle_gamma   90.00
#
_symmetry.space_group_name_H-M   'P 1'
#
loop_
_entity.id
_entity.type
_entity.pdbx_description
1 polymer ?
#
loop_
_entity_poly.entity_id
_entity_poly.type
_entity_poly.pdbx_seq_one_letter_code
_entity_poly.pdbx_strand_id
1 'polypeptide(L)'
;MKKCIILLFSILLLMPIHISAQTSSKPKVLVLYSTKEDKITNNIQILNTQLGHFTNDITTKSLKKANEITNSSSYTHIVYIGEQKEEFPTETKQLIENFSGPVLVLGQNVEQLSNRFSFITLKDNDIRTNKIEYPSNKLKNTLEEERLIQSFDTNGTVLANALSSNNKNPLIVQHETSYYVATPNLFDWISHYVGEMLFSYFEQKPTTNKVEAYLRLEDVHPAADINQLKEIAELLKEKKIPYMMTVIPVYKDPDTGKTVHLKDKPELVDLLRSMQDDGAAIIMHGYTHQFYDSETGEGFEFWDVKTDQPIRQPNHEQPKTKDDFPNIDAYNAYVKKGEEFEEKYTTDHIEKGIQELVDAKLYPVAFEAPHYTMSQKGYEILSRYFSTYVGQLQLSDTTWKSMHSPFYTSTPSFLHGMKLMPETVGFIEEDKPHAIAKMKERAVSVAKLSDGIIGAFYHPYLGVKPLKEVLKDLESIPNIEWIDLQKETNEVKMKDIHITTNKDGIHVEKPTSASDVMDYVKQYGFFLILGFFIIVFLLLLRRAKKLES
;
A
#
# COMPACT_ATOMS: atom_id res chain seq x y z
N MET A 1 7.52 -9.13 65.53
CA MET A 1 7.16 -8.45 64.27
C MET A 1 8.10 -8.78 63.10
N LYS A 2 9.44 -8.82 63.26
CA LYS A 2 10.37 -9.19 62.16
C LYS A 2 10.25 -10.62 61.61
N LYS A 3 9.84 -11.62 62.41
CA LYS A 3 9.70 -13.02 61.96
C LYS A 3 8.42 -13.30 61.16
N CYS A 4 7.33 -12.55 61.37
CA CYS A 4 6.10 -12.71 60.59
C CYS A 4 6.19 -12.06 59.20
N ILE A 5 6.99 -11.00 59.05
CA ILE A 5 7.16 -10.30 57.76
C ILE A 5 7.99 -11.14 56.77
N ILE A 6 8.98 -11.90 57.26
CA ILE A 6 9.80 -12.79 56.43
C ILE A 6 8.99 -14.01 55.95
N LEU A 7 8.07 -14.53 56.76
CA LEU A 7 7.19 -15.62 56.37
C LEU A 7 6.16 -15.17 55.31
N LEU A 8 5.64 -13.94 55.41
CA LEU A 8 4.73 -13.37 54.41
C LEU A 8 5.41 -13.13 53.04
N PHE A 9 6.68 -12.70 53.05
CA PHE A 9 7.47 -12.54 51.82
C PHE A 9 7.86 -13.87 51.17
N SER A 10 8.04 -14.94 51.97
CA SER A 10 8.39 -16.27 51.45
C SER A 10 7.19 -16.97 50.81
N ILE A 11 5.97 -16.70 51.28
CA ILE A 11 4.73 -17.27 50.70
C ILE A 11 4.33 -16.55 49.40
N LEU A 12 4.67 -15.26 49.24
CA LEU A 12 4.42 -14.53 47.99
C LEU A 12 5.31 -14.99 46.81
N LEU A 13 6.46 -15.60 47.10
CA LEU A 13 7.41 -16.11 46.10
C LEU A 13 7.12 -17.55 45.62
N LEU A 14 6.14 -18.23 46.23
CA LEU A 14 5.76 -19.61 45.91
C LEU A 14 4.40 -19.71 45.19
N MET A 15 3.74 -18.59 44.89
CA MET A 15 2.61 -18.64 43.96
C MET A 15 3.19 -18.80 42.55
N PRO A 16 2.87 -19.89 41.83
CA PRO A 16 3.16 -19.94 40.41
C PRO A 16 2.38 -18.79 39.79
N ILE A 17 3.10 -17.72 39.45
CA ILE A 17 2.56 -16.73 38.55
C ILE A 17 2.42 -17.50 37.25
N HIS A 18 1.22 -18.01 36.98
CA HIS A 18 0.82 -18.33 35.63
C HIS A 18 0.75 -17.00 34.88
N ILE A 19 1.92 -16.44 34.57
CA ILE A 19 2.06 -15.61 33.39
C ILE A 19 1.76 -16.62 32.28
N SER A 20 0.50 -16.71 31.89
CA SER A 20 0.18 -17.11 30.54
C SER A 20 0.86 -16.06 29.68
N ALA A 21 2.13 -16.30 29.37
CA ALA A 21 2.69 -15.84 28.13
C ALA A 21 1.83 -16.54 27.10
N GLN A 22 0.71 -15.90 26.75
CA GLN A 22 -0.04 -16.20 25.57
C GLN A 22 0.96 -15.89 24.47
N THR A 23 1.73 -16.92 24.10
CA THR A 23 2.34 -17.03 22.80
C THR A 23 1.14 -17.06 21.87
N SER A 24 0.57 -15.87 21.62
CA SER A 24 -0.48 -15.67 20.65
C SER A 24 0.15 -16.13 19.35
N SER A 25 -0.20 -17.36 18.96
CA SER A 25 0.15 -17.88 17.65
C SER A 25 -0.32 -16.83 16.65
N LYS A 26 0.57 -16.37 15.77
CA LYS A 26 0.24 -15.38 14.74
C LYS A 26 -1.11 -15.73 14.12
N PRO A 27 -2.05 -14.77 14.00
CA PRO A 27 -3.38 -15.08 13.50
C PRO A 27 -3.30 -15.78 12.15
N LYS A 28 -4.10 -16.82 11.96
CA LYS A 28 -4.19 -17.57 10.71
C LYS A 28 -5.65 -17.59 10.28
N VAL A 29 -5.93 -16.98 9.14
CA VAL A 29 -7.30 -16.66 8.72
C VAL A 29 -7.72 -17.55 7.55
N LEU A 30 -8.88 -18.19 7.69
CA LEU A 30 -9.58 -18.81 6.57
C LEU A 30 -10.68 -17.86 6.09
N VAL A 31 -10.59 -17.39 4.85
CA VAL A 31 -11.63 -16.61 4.17
C VAL A 31 -12.40 -17.56 3.24
N LEU A 32 -13.70 -17.70 3.49
CA LEU A 32 -14.64 -18.42 2.65
C LEU A 32 -15.50 -17.42 1.88
N TYR A 33 -15.81 -17.69 0.62
CA TYR A 33 -16.66 -16.80 -0.18
C TYR A 33 -17.71 -17.52 -1.01
N SER A 34 -18.80 -16.82 -1.27
CA SER A 34 -19.82 -17.20 -2.26
C SER A 34 -20.05 -16.03 -3.22
N THR A 35 -19.70 -16.22 -4.49
CA THR A 35 -19.77 -15.19 -5.54
C THR A 35 -20.37 -15.77 -6.82
N LYS A 36 -20.96 -14.90 -7.65
CA LYS A 36 -21.73 -15.29 -8.85
C LYS A 36 -20.99 -16.24 -9.80
N GLU A 37 -19.70 -16.00 -10.01
CA GLU A 37 -18.85 -16.78 -10.92
C GLU A 37 -17.88 -17.72 -10.19
N ASP A 38 -17.99 -17.86 -8.87
CA ASP A 38 -17.04 -18.60 -8.05
C ASP A 38 -15.59 -18.10 -8.21
N LYS A 39 -15.45 -16.77 -8.33
CA LYS A 39 -14.17 -16.06 -8.48
C LYS A 39 -13.95 -15.09 -7.33
N ILE A 40 -12.68 -14.77 -7.10
CA ILE A 40 -12.28 -13.67 -6.22
C ILE A 40 -12.74 -12.35 -6.85
N THR A 41 -13.46 -11.55 -6.07
CA THR A 41 -14.01 -10.25 -6.47
C THR A 41 -13.24 -9.12 -5.79
N ASN A 42 -13.52 -7.89 -6.22
CA ASN A 42 -12.93 -6.70 -5.61
C ASN A 42 -13.26 -6.59 -4.11
N ASN A 43 -14.44 -6.98 -3.64
CA ASN A 43 -14.74 -6.96 -2.20
C ASN A 43 -13.88 -7.96 -1.42
N ILE A 44 -13.64 -9.14 -1.98
CA ILE A 44 -12.76 -10.14 -1.35
C ILE A 44 -11.32 -9.61 -1.28
N GLN A 45 -10.86 -8.91 -2.31
CA GLN A 45 -9.53 -8.28 -2.33
C GLN A 45 -9.44 -7.13 -1.35
N ILE A 46 -10.47 -6.26 -1.26
CA ILE A 46 -10.56 -5.23 -0.23
C ILE A 46 -10.50 -5.85 1.16
N LEU A 47 -11.27 -6.91 1.42
CA LEU A 47 -11.20 -7.64 2.69
C LEU A 47 -9.79 -8.19 2.96
N ASN A 48 -9.12 -8.75 1.94
CA ASN A 48 -7.74 -9.20 2.03
C ASN A 48 -6.79 -8.06 2.44
N THR A 49 -6.98 -6.86 1.89
CA THR A 49 -6.21 -5.67 2.30
C THR A 49 -6.47 -5.24 3.73
N GLN A 50 -7.68 -5.40 4.27
CA GLN A 50 -7.95 -5.10 5.68
C GLN A 50 -7.30 -6.14 6.60
N LEU A 51 -7.45 -7.43 6.27
CA LEU A 51 -6.89 -8.54 7.05
C LEU A 51 -5.34 -8.51 7.08
N GLY A 52 -4.72 -8.05 5.99
CA GLY A 52 -3.26 -7.96 5.81
C GLY A 52 -2.53 -7.08 6.83
N HIS A 53 -3.25 -6.22 7.57
CA HIS A 53 -2.69 -5.44 8.68
C HIS A 53 -2.47 -6.31 9.93
N PHE A 54 -3.34 -7.28 10.16
CA PHE A 54 -3.33 -8.12 11.37
C PHE A 54 -2.58 -9.43 11.17
N THR A 55 -2.48 -9.92 9.93
CA THR A 55 -1.74 -11.13 9.58
C THR A 55 -1.40 -11.20 8.10
N ASN A 56 -0.33 -11.93 7.78
CA ASN A 56 0.03 -12.34 6.43
C ASN A 56 -0.29 -13.82 6.12
N ASP A 57 -0.90 -14.57 7.05
CA ASP A 57 -1.32 -15.96 6.85
C ASP A 57 -2.83 -16.03 6.59
N ILE A 58 -3.20 -15.72 5.35
CA ILE A 58 -4.59 -15.66 4.86
C ILE A 58 -4.77 -16.74 3.79
N THR A 59 -5.70 -17.67 4.02
CA THR A 59 -6.13 -18.64 3.01
C THR A 59 -7.53 -18.27 2.52
N THR A 60 -7.68 -17.98 1.23
CA THR A 60 -8.98 -17.69 0.61
C THR A 60 -9.46 -18.86 -0.23
N LYS A 61 -10.67 -19.37 0.04
CA LYS A 61 -11.29 -20.48 -0.69
C LYS A 61 -12.76 -20.20 -1.02
N SER A 62 -13.20 -20.72 -2.15
CA SER A 62 -14.63 -20.82 -2.46
C SER A 62 -15.33 -21.70 -1.44
N LEU A 63 -16.57 -21.33 -1.08
CA LEU A 63 -17.46 -22.13 -0.25
C LEU A 63 -17.66 -23.55 -0.83
N LYS A 64 -17.68 -23.69 -2.17
CA LYS A 64 -17.87 -24.97 -2.88
C LYS A 64 -16.69 -25.92 -2.73
N LYS A 65 -15.51 -25.41 -2.40
CA LYS A 65 -14.26 -26.17 -2.23
C LYS A 65 -13.89 -26.37 -0.76
N ALA A 66 -14.84 -26.19 0.14
CA ALA A 66 -14.60 -26.30 1.57
C ALA A 66 -14.23 -27.71 2.03
N ASN A 67 -14.65 -28.75 1.31
CA ASN A 67 -14.22 -30.15 1.53
C ASN A 67 -12.71 -30.36 1.33
N GLU A 68 -12.02 -29.47 0.60
CA GLU A 68 -10.57 -29.51 0.42
C GLU A 68 -9.78 -28.91 1.61
N ILE A 69 -10.45 -28.53 2.69
CA ILE A 69 -9.82 -27.96 3.88
C ILE A 69 -9.35 -29.10 4.78
N THR A 70 -8.10 -29.53 4.61
CA THR A 70 -7.55 -30.71 5.32
C THR A 70 -7.03 -30.41 6.73
N ASN A 71 -6.95 -29.15 7.16
CA ASN A 71 -6.39 -28.71 8.44
C ASN A 71 -7.17 -27.55 9.08
N SER A 72 -8.49 -27.69 9.20
CA SER A 72 -9.37 -26.66 9.77
C SER A 72 -8.97 -26.22 11.18
N SER A 73 -8.42 -27.13 12.00
CA SER A 73 -7.95 -26.84 13.35
C SER A 73 -6.70 -25.94 13.42
N SER A 74 -6.02 -25.69 12.29
CA SER A 74 -4.85 -24.80 12.24
C SER A 74 -5.22 -23.32 12.15
N TYR A 75 -6.45 -23.00 11.72
CA TYR A 75 -6.93 -21.63 11.62
C TYR A 75 -7.33 -21.10 13.00
N THR A 76 -6.99 -19.85 13.28
CA THR A 76 -7.41 -19.16 14.51
C THR A 76 -8.63 -18.27 14.29
N HIS A 77 -8.91 -17.91 13.04
CA HIS A 77 -10.00 -17.00 12.64
C HIS A 77 -10.68 -17.52 11.37
N ILE A 78 -12.00 -17.37 11.27
CA ILE A 78 -12.77 -17.63 10.05
C ILE A 78 -13.53 -16.38 9.63
N VAL A 79 -13.41 -16.02 8.36
CA VAL A 79 -14.22 -14.97 7.72
C VAL A 79 -15.04 -15.60 6.60
N TYR A 80 -16.31 -15.26 6.51
CA TYR A 80 -17.17 -15.61 5.38
C TYR A 80 -17.73 -14.35 4.73
N ILE A 81 -17.62 -14.24 3.41
CA ILE A 81 -18.21 -13.16 2.61
C ILE A 81 -19.18 -13.72 1.56
N GLY A 82 -20.47 -13.46 1.76
CA GLY A 82 -21.55 -13.90 0.89
C GLY A 82 -22.06 -12.77 0.01
N GLU A 83 -21.59 -12.69 -1.24
CA GLU A 83 -22.08 -11.72 -2.24
C GLU A 83 -23.40 -12.18 -2.89
N GLN A 84 -23.74 -13.46 -2.74
CA GLN A 84 -24.98 -14.04 -3.25
C GLN A 84 -25.55 -15.07 -2.27
N LYS A 85 -26.83 -15.42 -2.47
CA LYS A 85 -27.44 -16.56 -1.78
C LYS A 85 -26.84 -17.87 -2.32
N GLU A 86 -26.32 -18.69 -1.42
CA GLU A 86 -25.72 -19.97 -1.73
C GLU A 86 -25.86 -20.91 -0.51
N GLU A 87 -26.30 -22.15 -0.74
CA GLU A 87 -26.45 -23.12 0.33
C GLU A 87 -25.08 -23.60 0.84
N PHE A 88 -24.90 -23.62 2.15
CA PHE A 88 -23.66 -24.09 2.76
C PHE A 88 -23.56 -25.60 2.66
N PRO A 89 -22.44 -26.15 2.15
CA PRO A 89 -22.15 -27.57 2.33
C PRO A 89 -22.20 -27.93 3.82
N THR A 90 -22.75 -29.10 4.15
CA THR A 90 -22.96 -29.53 5.55
C THR A 90 -21.69 -29.47 6.38
N GLU A 91 -20.57 -29.91 5.80
CA GLU A 91 -19.25 -29.88 6.45
C GLU A 91 -18.81 -28.45 6.77
N THR A 92 -19.02 -27.51 5.84
CA THR A 92 -18.68 -26.09 6.03
C THR A 92 -19.53 -25.43 7.09
N LYS A 93 -20.83 -25.72 7.09
CA LYS A 93 -21.74 -25.25 8.14
C LYS A 93 -21.30 -25.76 9.52
N GLN A 94 -21.00 -27.05 9.64
CA GLN A 94 -20.49 -27.63 10.89
C GLN A 94 -19.15 -27.05 11.31
N LEU A 95 -18.24 -26.79 10.35
CA LEU A 95 -16.98 -26.14 10.62
C LEU A 95 -17.18 -24.76 11.26
N ILE A 96 -18.00 -23.91 10.66
CA ILE A 96 -18.21 -22.53 11.12
C ILE A 96 -18.96 -22.50 12.47
N GLU A 97 -20.01 -23.31 12.61
CA GLU A 97 -20.83 -23.39 13.84
C GLU A 97 -20.02 -23.92 15.04
N ASN A 98 -19.14 -24.89 14.82
CA ASN A 98 -18.36 -25.52 15.89
C ASN A 98 -16.98 -24.87 16.12
N PHE A 99 -16.61 -23.88 15.32
CA PHE A 99 -15.31 -23.22 15.45
C PHE A 99 -15.19 -22.51 16.80
N SER A 100 -14.13 -22.73 17.58
CA SER A 100 -14.00 -22.09 18.89
C SER A 100 -13.48 -20.65 18.83
N GLY A 101 -12.78 -20.28 17.75
CA GLY A 101 -12.21 -18.94 17.56
C GLY A 101 -13.20 -17.94 16.97
N PRO A 102 -12.75 -16.70 16.69
CA PRO A 102 -13.62 -15.66 16.13
C PRO A 102 -14.13 -15.98 14.72
N VAL A 103 -15.41 -15.66 14.47
CA VAL A 103 -16.07 -15.80 13.17
C VAL A 103 -16.67 -14.48 12.73
N LEU A 104 -16.32 -14.03 11.53
CA LEU A 104 -16.88 -12.85 10.88
C LEU A 104 -17.71 -13.27 9.66
N VAL A 105 -18.95 -12.81 9.56
CA VAL A 105 -19.83 -13.01 8.40
C VAL A 105 -20.17 -11.66 7.78
N LEU A 106 -19.99 -11.53 6.46
CA LEU A 106 -20.37 -10.35 5.69
C LEU A 106 -21.44 -10.71 4.66
N GLY A 107 -22.55 -9.99 4.67
CA GLY A 107 -23.60 -10.09 3.67
C GLY A 107 -24.53 -11.30 3.83
N GLN A 108 -24.77 -12.00 2.73
CA GLN A 108 -25.84 -13.01 2.61
C GLN A 108 -25.51 -14.30 3.38
N ASN A 109 -26.53 -15.12 3.67
CA ASN A 109 -26.44 -16.51 4.19
C ASN A 109 -26.17 -16.67 5.69
N VAL A 110 -26.14 -15.59 6.48
CA VAL A 110 -25.93 -15.68 7.93
C VAL A 110 -27.03 -16.50 8.62
N GLU A 111 -28.25 -16.53 8.06
CA GLU A 111 -29.38 -17.30 8.55
C GLU A 111 -29.15 -18.82 8.55
N GLN A 112 -28.18 -19.30 7.74
CA GLN A 112 -27.81 -20.71 7.71
C GLN A 112 -26.97 -21.12 8.92
N LEU A 113 -26.43 -20.15 9.69
CA LEU A 113 -25.58 -20.35 10.88
C LEU A 113 -26.37 -20.07 12.17
N SER A 114 -27.54 -20.70 12.28
CA SER A 114 -28.58 -20.37 13.27
C SER A 114 -28.18 -20.59 14.73
N ASN A 115 -27.16 -21.39 15.04
CA ASN A 115 -26.74 -21.60 16.43
C ASN A 115 -25.82 -20.46 16.90
N ARG A 116 -24.77 -20.20 16.12
CA ARG A 116 -23.78 -19.18 16.43
C ARG A 116 -24.29 -17.75 16.20
N PHE A 117 -25.11 -17.55 15.18
CA PHE A 117 -25.67 -16.24 14.81
C PHE A 117 -27.14 -16.09 15.20
N SER A 118 -27.59 -16.81 16.24
CA SER A 118 -28.96 -16.70 16.78
C SER A 118 -29.32 -15.28 17.26
N PHE A 119 -28.32 -14.41 17.44
CA PHE A 119 -28.45 -13.00 17.79
C PHE A 119 -28.84 -12.11 16.60
N ILE A 120 -29.04 -12.67 15.41
CA ILE A 120 -29.45 -11.97 14.18
C ILE A 120 -30.81 -12.49 13.71
N THR A 121 -31.74 -11.57 13.43
CA THR A 121 -33.01 -11.89 12.75
C THR A 121 -33.14 -11.00 11.51
N LEU A 122 -32.94 -11.59 10.33
CA LEU A 122 -33.03 -10.87 9.05
C LEU A 122 -34.47 -10.40 8.78
N LYS A 123 -34.60 -9.26 8.11
CA LYS A 123 -35.87 -8.73 7.60
C LYS A 123 -35.90 -8.82 6.07
N ASP A 124 -37.10 -8.85 5.52
CA ASP A 124 -37.29 -9.02 4.06
C ASP A 124 -36.88 -7.80 3.23
N ASN A 125 -36.83 -6.61 3.83
CA ASN A 125 -36.55 -5.37 3.13
C ASN A 125 -35.15 -4.84 3.45
N ASP A 126 -34.43 -4.42 2.41
CA ASP A 126 -33.19 -3.68 2.55
C ASP A 126 -33.41 -2.24 3.00
N ILE A 127 -32.39 -1.68 3.62
CA ILE A 127 -32.32 -0.27 4.00
C ILE A 127 -31.48 0.48 2.97
N ARG A 128 -32.01 1.63 2.56
CA ARG A 128 -31.28 2.64 1.79
C ARG A 128 -30.52 3.57 2.71
N THR A 129 -29.22 3.73 2.47
CA THR A 129 -28.38 4.66 3.22
C THR A 129 -27.28 5.26 2.36
N ASN A 130 -26.89 6.48 2.68
CA ASN A 130 -25.67 7.10 2.17
C ASN A 130 -24.79 7.62 3.32
N LYS A 131 -25.04 7.22 4.57
CA LYS A 131 -24.29 7.71 5.73
C LYS A 131 -24.11 6.59 6.74
N ILE A 132 -22.91 6.48 7.28
CA ILE A 132 -22.59 5.49 8.32
C ILE A 132 -21.98 6.20 9.53
N GLU A 133 -22.09 5.59 10.71
CA GLU A 133 -21.46 6.09 11.95
C GLU A 133 -20.89 4.96 12.80
N TYR A 134 -19.72 5.21 13.39
CA TYR A 134 -19.07 4.36 14.38
C TYR A 134 -19.04 5.14 15.71
N PRO A 135 -20.02 4.92 16.62
CA PRO A 135 -20.24 5.81 17.76
C PRO A 135 -19.05 5.92 18.72
N SER A 136 -18.36 4.81 19.02
CA SER A 136 -17.21 4.81 19.95
C SER A 136 -16.06 5.68 19.45
N ASN A 137 -15.84 5.72 18.13
CA ASN A 137 -14.77 6.49 17.49
C ASN A 137 -15.24 7.92 17.10
N LYS A 138 -16.52 8.25 17.35
CA LYS A 138 -17.14 9.51 16.91
C LYS A 138 -16.91 9.76 15.41
N LEU A 139 -16.98 8.68 14.64
CA LEU A 139 -16.79 8.65 13.21
C LEU A 139 -18.15 8.68 12.53
N LYS A 140 -18.28 9.50 11.49
CA LYS A 140 -19.51 9.66 10.73
C LYS A 140 -19.16 10.13 9.33
N ASN A 141 -19.47 9.31 8.32
CA ASN A 141 -19.05 9.57 6.95
C ASN A 141 -20.23 9.43 6.00
N THR A 142 -20.20 10.21 4.92
CA THR A 142 -21.15 10.12 3.81
C THR A 142 -20.52 9.24 2.75
N LEU A 143 -21.26 8.23 2.31
CA LEU A 143 -20.88 7.38 1.20
C LEU A 143 -21.02 8.15 -0.12
N GLU A 144 -20.15 7.88 -1.07
CA GLU A 144 -20.16 8.47 -2.41
C GLU A 144 -21.47 8.22 -3.14
N GLU A 145 -22.05 7.04 -2.93
CA GLU A 145 -23.31 6.62 -3.50
C GLU A 145 -24.23 6.02 -2.45
N GLU A 146 -25.54 6.09 -2.70
CA GLU A 146 -26.52 5.38 -1.89
C GLU A 146 -26.36 3.87 -2.05
N ARG A 147 -26.44 3.14 -0.93
CA ARG A 147 -26.29 1.69 -0.86
C ARG A 147 -27.55 1.05 -0.28
N LEU A 148 -27.84 -0.16 -0.76
CA LEU A 148 -28.78 -1.09 -0.13
C LEU A 148 -28.01 -1.96 0.86
N ILE A 149 -28.53 -2.06 2.09
CA ILE A 149 -27.93 -2.83 3.18
C ILE A 149 -29.00 -3.74 3.78
N GLN A 150 -28.64 -4.99 4.07
CA GLN A 150 -29.54 -5.96 4.67
C GLN A 150 -30.07 -5.43 6.00
N SER A 151 -31.40 -5.36 6.15
CA SER A 151 -32.02 -5.01 7.43
C SER A 151 -32.15 -6.22 8.33
N PHE A 152 -31.94 -6.02 9.63
CA PHE A 152 -32.03 -7.08 10.63
C PHE A 152 -32.29 -6.49 12.02
N ASP A 153 -32.87 -7.32 12.89
CA ASP A 153 -32.89 -7.09 14.34
C ASP A 153 -31.77 -7.86 15.00
N THR A 154 -31.29 -7.35 16.13
CA THR A 154 -30.22 -7.99 16.88
C THR A 154 -30.36 -7.77 18.38
N ASN A 155 -29.89 -8.74 19.18
CA ASN A 155 -29.64 -8.57 20.61
C ASN A 155 -28.13 -8.51 20.94
N GLY A 156 -27.26 -8.48 19.91
CA GLY A 156 -25.83 -8.26 20.05
C GLY A 156 -25.47 -6.78 20.23
N THR A 157 -24.20 -6.52 20.46
CA THR A 157 -23.65 -5.17 20.57
C THR A 157 -23.50 -4.55 19.18
N VAL A 158 -24.12 -3.39 18.95
CA VAL A 158 -23.97 -2.64 17.70
C VAL A 158 -22.71 -1.78 17.76
N LEU A 159 -21.76 -2.07 16.86
CA LEU A 159 -20.49 -1.35 16.74
C LEU A 159 -20.60 -0.16 15.77
N ALA A 160 -21.29 -0.36 14.65
CA ALA A 160 -21.53 0.68 13.65
C ALA A 160 -22.98 0.66 13.15
N ASN A 161 -23.46 1.83 12.71
CA ASN A 161 -24.81 2.00 12.21
C ASN A 161 -24.83 2.58 10.79
N ALA A 162 -25.78 2.11 9.99
CA ALA A 162 -26.24 2.72 8.75
C ALA A 162 -27.36 3.71 9.05
N LEU A 163 -27.24 4.94 8.55
CA LEU A 163 -28.17 6.03 8.79
C LEU A 163 -29.12 6.18 7.59
N SER A 164 -30.39 5.88 7.83
CA SER A 164 -31.48 6.17 6.89
C SER A 164 -32.16 7.48 7.29
N SER A 165 -33.03 8.04 6.44
CA SER A 165 -33.62 9.38 6.62
C SER A 165 -34.18 9.66 8.02
N ASN A 166 -34.75 8.64 8.69
CA ASN A 166 -35.35 8.79 10.02
C ASN A 166 -34.85 7.79 11.08
N ASN A 167 -34.02 6.80 10.72
CA ASN A 167 -33.66 5.71 11.63
C ASN A 167 -32.17 5.35 11.57
N LYS A 168 -31.64 4.95 12.72
CA LYS A 168 -30.35 4.25 12.85
C LYS A 168 -30.60 2.76 12.71
N ASN A 169 -29.86 2.11 11.83
CA ASN A 169 -29.97 0.68 11.61
C ASN A 169 -28.60 0.03 11.87
N PRO A 170 -28.54 -1.14 12.53
CA PRO A 170 -27.28 -1.84 12.74
C PRO A 170 -26.57 -2.13 11.41
N LEU A 171 -25.25 -1.94 11.37
CA LEU A 171 -24.40 -2.23 10.21
C LEU A 171 -23.33 -3.27 10.55
N ILE A 172 -22.61 -3.05 11.65
CA ILE A 172 -21.61 -3.98 12.19
C ILE A 172 -22.03 -4.32 13.62
N VAL A 173 -22.14 -5.61 13.92
CA VAL A 173 -22.58 -6.10 15.22
C VAL A 173 -21.71 -7.24 15.70
N GLN A 174 -21.63 -7.37 17.02
CA GLN A 174 -20.84 -8.40 17.69
C GLN A 174 -21.67 -9.06 18.79
N HIS A 175 -21.56 -10.38 18.91
CA HIS A 175 -21.98 -11.14 20.08
C HIS A 175 -20.90 -12.17 20.40
N GLU A 176 -20.30 -12.06 21.59
CA GLU A 176 -19.12 -12.86 21.98
C GLU A 176 -18.01 -12.76 20.92
N THR A 177 -17.57 -13.88 20.34
CA THR A 177 -16.56 -13.96 19.29
C THR A 177 -17.15 -14.00 17.88
N SER A 178 -18.43 -13.67 17.71
CA SER A 178 -19.14 -13.71 16.43
C SER A 178 -19.48 -12.30 15.97
N TYR A 179 -19.12 -11.98 14.73
CA TYR A 179 -19.26 -10.66 14.13
C TYR A 179 -20.06 -10.75 12.84
N TYR A 180 -20.95 -9.79 12.62
CA TYR A 180 -21.75 -9.71 11.41
C TYR A 180 -21.71 -8.30 10.81
N VAL A 181 -21.49 -8.24 9.49
CA VAL A 181 -21.54 -7.02 8.67
C VAL A 181 -22.67 -7.17 7.67
N ALA A 182 -23.59 -6.22 7.67
CA ALA A 182 -24.86 -6.29 6.95
C ALA A 182 -24.78 -6.14 5.42
N THR A 183 -23.57 -6.07 4.88
CA THR A 183 -23.32 -5.94 3.44
C THR A 183 -22.01 -6.63 3.09
N PRO A 184 -21.93 -7.31 1.92
CA PRO A 184 -20.67 -7.78 1.38
C PRO A 184 -19.93 -6.72 0.55
N ASN A 185 -20.58 -5.58 0.24
CA ASN A 185 -19.97 -4.49 -0.51
C ASN A 185 -19.06 -3.66 0.41
N LEU A 186 -17.76 -3.73 0.17
CA LEU A 186 -16.73 -3.10 0.98
C LEU A 186 -16.11 -1.84 0.34
N PHE A 187 -16.62 -1.38 -0.80
CA PHE A 187 -16.15 -0.11 -1.36
C PHE A 187 -16.45 1.08 -0.45
N ASP A 188 -15.70 2.17 -0.65
CA ASP A 188 -15.85 3.42 0.08
C ASP A 188 -15.63 3.22 1.60
N TRP A 189 -16.23 4.05 2.46
CA TRP A 189 -16.01 4.01 3.92
C TRP A 189 -16.40 2.70 4.62
N ILE A 190 -17.09 1.77 3.96
CA ILE A 190 -17.49 0.51 4.59
C ILE A 190 -16.26 -0.33 4.97
N SER A 191 -15.26 -0.45 4.09
CA SER A 191 -14.05 -1.23 4.39
C SER A 191 -13.31 -0.71 5.61
N HIS A 192 -13.23 0.60 5.79
CA HIS A 192 -12.50 1.22 6.92
C HIS A 192 -13.22 1.01 8.25
N TYR A 193 -14.55 0.95 8.24
CA TYR A 193 -15.34 0.60 9.42
C TYR A 193 -15.19 -0.88 9.78
N VAL A 194 -15.13 -1.74 8.76
CA VAL A 194 -14.76 -3.16 8.97
C VAL A 194 -13.34 -3.25 9.51
N GLY A 195 -12.38 -2.49 8.95
CA GLY A 195 -11.00 -2.41 9.43
C GLY A 195 -10.87 -2.01 10.89
N GLU A 196 -11.63 -1.01 11.35
CA GLU A 196 -11.68 -0.63 12.77
C GLU A 196 -12.20 -1.76 13.66
N MET A 197 -13.28 -2.44 13.23
CA MET A 197 -13.83 -3.57 13.98
C MET A 197 -12.82 -4.73 14.10
N LEU A 198 -11.96 -4.92 13.09
CA LEU A 198 -10.99 -6.02 13.08
C LEU A 198 -9.99 -5.97 14.25
N PHE A 199 -9.70 -4.80 14.83
CA PHE A 199 -8.88 -4.72 16.05
C PHE A 199 -9.49 -5.52 17.20
N SER A 200 -10.81 -5.43 17.38
CA SER A 200 -11.51 -6.23 18.39
C SER A 200 -11.59 -7.71 17.99
N TYR A 201 -11.80 -8.00 16.70
CA TYR A 201 -11.89 -9.37 16.16
C TYR A 201 -10.60 -10.17 16.38
N PHE A 202 -9.45 -9.52 16.21
CA PHE A 202 -8.13 -10.13 16.42
C PHE A 202 -7.57 -9.97 17.84
N GLU A 203 -8.30 -9.26 18.72
CA GLU A 203 -7.84 -8.87 20.06
C GLU A 203 -6.47 -8.13 20.03
N GLN A 204 -6.23 -7.35 18.97
CA GLN A 204 -5.02 -6.56 18.79
C GLN A 204 -5.25 -5.10 19.16
N LYS A 205 -4.20 -4.45 19.67
CA LYS A 205 -4.20 -3.01 19.97
C LYS A 205 -3.53 -2.26 18.81
N PRO A 206 -3.87 -0.97 18.61
CA PRO A 206 -3.14 -0.09 17.72
C PRO A 206 -1.63 -0.15 18.02
N THR A 207 -0.82 -0.16 16.97
CA THR A 207 0.64 -0.18 17.05
C THR A 207 1.20 1.16 17.53
N THR A 208 0.46 2.26 17.32
CA THR A 208 0.84 3.60 17.75
C THR A 208 -0.35 4.37 18.35
N ASN A 209 -0.06 5.37 19.16
CA ASN A 209 -1.04 6.36 19.64
C ASN A 209 -0.92 7.71 18.92
N LYS A 210 -0.04 7.79 17.92
CA LYS A 210 0.16 8.94 17.04
C LYS A 210 -0.79 8.86 15.86
N VAL A 211 -1.04 10.01 15.25
CA VAL A 211 -1.70 10.06 13.94
C VAL A 211 -0.60 10.12 12.90
N GLU A 212 -0.32 8.99 12.25
CA GLU A 212 0.72 8.94 11.24
C GLU A 212 0.27 9.64 9.96
N ALA A 213 1.19 10.34 9.30
CA ALA A 213 0.92 11.05 8.06
C ALA A 213 2.13 11.03 7.13
N TYR A 214 1.90 11.09 5.83
CA TYR A 214 2.94 11.41 4.86
C TYR A 214 2.39 12.34 3.78
N LEU A 215 3.31 13.11 3.20
CA LEU A 215 3.08 13.88 1.98
C LEU A 215 3.90 13.23 0.86
N ARG A 216 3.28 13.04 -0.30
CA ARG A 216 3.95 12.58 -1.52
C ARG A 216 3.90 13.65 -2.60
N LEU A 217 5.05 14.06 -3.12
CA LEU A 217 5.12 14.91 -4.31
C LEU A 217 4.98 14.03 -5.55
N GLU A 218 4.00 14.36 -6.39
CA GLU A 218 3.67 13.55 -7.57
C GLU A 218 4.42 13.91 -8.86
N ASP A 219 4.50 12.95 -9.79
CA ASP A 219 4.89 13.12 -11.19
C ASP A 219 6.20 13.87 -11.44
N VAL A 220 7.21 13.70 -10.58
CA VAL A 220 8.50 14.35 -10.80
C VAL A 220 9.26 13.65 -11.91
N HIS A 221 9.48 14.36 -13.02
CA HIS A 221 10.13 13.81 -14.21
C HIS A 221 11.15 14.82 -14.82
N PRO A 222 11.97 14.43 -15.81
CA PRO A 222 12.99 15.32 -16.41
C PRO A 222 12.49 16.66 -17.00
N ALA A 223 11.21 16.79 -17.31
CA ALA A 223 10.60 18.06 -17.75
C ALA A 223 9.99 18.92 -16.61
N ALA A 224 10.10 18.51 -15.34
CA ALA A 224 9.50 19.23 -14.21
C ALA A 224 10.13 20.62 -13.99
N ASP A 225 9.35 21.55 -13.44
CA ASP A 225 9.82 22.90 -13.13
C ASP A 225 10.73 22.89 -11.89
N ILE A 226 12.02 23.08 -12.14
CA ILE A 226 13.08 23.10 -11.11
C ILE A 226 12.84 24.21 -10.07
N ASN A 227 12.31 25.37 -10.46
CA ASN A 227 12.10 26.48 -9.53
C ASN A 227 10.95 26.17 -8.56
N GLN A 228 9.85 25.62 -9.07
CA GLN A 228 8.73 25.20 -8.22
C GLN A 228 9.14 24.10 -7.25
N LEU A 229 9.87 23.09 -7.73
CA LEU A 229 10.41 22.02 -6.89
C LEU A 229 11.35 22.57 -5.81
N LYS A 230 12.19 23.54 -6.16
CA LYS A 230 13.10 24.18 -5.20
C LYS A 230 12.36 24.93 -4.11
N GLU A 231 11.33 25.72 -4.44
CA GLU A 231 10.50 26.42 -3.44
C GLU A 231 9.79 25.45 -2.49
N ILE A 232 9.29 24.32 -3.03
CA ILE A 232 8.66 23.26 -2.25
C ILE A 232 9.68 22.58 -1.33
N ALA A 233 10.86 22.24 -1.85
CA ALA A 233 11.94 21.63 -1.09
C ALA A 233 12.41 22.53 0.07
N GLU A 234 12.59 23.83 -0.18
CA GLU A 234 12.95 24.81 0.84
C GLU A 234 11.90 24.87 1.97
N LEU A 235 10.60 24.87 1.62
CA LEU A 235 9.51 24.85 2.60
C LEU A 235 9.52 23.59 3.46
N LEU A 236 9.62 22.41 2.84
CA LEU A 236 9.58 21.12 3.55
C LEU A 236 10.81 20.94 4.45
N LYS A 237 11.98 21.40 3.98
CA LYS A 237 13.22 21.44 4.77
C LYS A 237 13.11 22.39 5.97
N GLU A 238 12.58 23.60 5.78
CA GLU A 238 12.37 24.56 6.88
C GLU A 238 11.47 23.96 7.96
N LYS A 239 10.40 23.28 7.54
CA LYS A 239 9.46 22.60 8.43
C LYS A 239 9.98 21.28 9.00
N LYS A 240 11.09 20.74 8.48
CA LYS A 240 11.67 19.44 8.84
C LYS A 240 10.68 18.29 8.65
N ILE A 241 9.88 18.35 7.60
CA ILE A 241 8.90 17.31 7.26
C ILE A 241 9.58 16.31 6.32
N PRO A 242 9.76 15.04 6.71
CA PRO A 242 10.09 13.98 5.76
C PRO A 242 8.91 13.75 4.82
N TYR A 243 9.19 13.37 3.58
CA TYR A 243 8.17 13.23 2.54
C TYR A 243 8.59 12.19 1.51
N MET A 244 7.66 11.81 0.65
CA MET A 244 7.89 10.93 -0.49
C MET A 244 7.90 11.75 -1.77
N MET A 245 8.62 11.29 -2.79
CA MET A 245 8.66 11.90 -4.11
C MET A 245 8.64 10.80 -5.15
N THR A 246 7.57 10.74 -5.94
CA THR A 246 7.50 9.86 -7.09
C THR A 246 8.37 10.41 -8.21
N VAL A 247 9.21 9.55 -8.78
CA VAL A 247 10.12 9.94 -9.85
C VAL A 247 9.90 9.04 -11.05
N ILE A 248 9.59 9.66 -12.19
CA ILE A 248 9.52 9.02 -13.50
C ILE A 248 10.86 9.26 -14.19
N PRO A 249 11.68 8.22 -14.41
CA PRO A 249 13.07 8.41 -14.86
C PRO A 249 13.20 9.03 -16.26
N VAL A 250 12.25 8.75 -17.16
CA VAL A 250 12.31 9.23 -18.54
C VAL A 250 11.04 9.99 -18.89
N TYR A 251 11.22 11.23 -19.34
CA TYR A 251 10.15 12.02 -19.93
C TYR A 251 10.08 11.79 -21.43
N LYS A 252 8.88 11.55 -21.94
CA LYS A 252 8.57 11.39 -23.36
C LYS A 252 7.34 12.20 -23.73
N ASP A 253 7.48 12.95 -24.82
CA ASP A 253 6.40 13.68 -25.48
C ASP A 253 6.20 13.08 -26.88
N PRO A 254 5.12 12.31 -27.09
CA PRO A 254 4.80 11.70 -28.38
C PRO A 254 4.49 12.69 -29.49
N ASP A 255 3.94 13.87 -29.16
CA ASP A 255 3.56 14.89 -30.15
C ASP A 255 4.81 15.55 -30.77
N THR A 256 5.85 15.78 -29.96
CA THR A 256 7.12 16.35 -30.44
C THR A 256 8.19 15.30 -30.75
N GLY A 257 7.99 14.05 -30.34
CA GLY A 257 8.99 12.96 -30.42
C GLY A 257 10.16 13.14 -29.45
N LYS A 258 10.05 14.06 -28.48
CA LYS A 258 11.12 14.39 -27.55
C LYS A 258 11.22 13.33 -26.46
N THR A 259 12.43 12.85 -26.21
CA THR A 259 12.77 11.99 -25.08
C THR A 259 13.86 12.67 -24.25
N VAL A 260 13.67 12.76 -22.94
CA VAL A 260 14.62 13.38 -22.01
C VAL A 260 14.86 12.42 -20.86
N HIS A 261 16.12 12.07 -20.63
CA HIS A 261 16.56 11.25 -19.51
C HIS A 261 16.99 12.12 -18.32
N LEU A 262 17.01 11.56 -17.11
CA LEU A 262 17.52 12.28 -15.92
C LEU A 262 18.95 12.83 -16.13
N LYS A 263 19.83 12.04 -16.77
CA LYS A 263 21.21 12.45 -17.06
C LYS A 263 21.32 13.69 -17.95
N ASP A 264 20.28 14.00 -18.73
CA ASP A 264 20.24 15.18 -19.60
C ASP A 264 19.89 16.46 -18.82
N LYS A 265 19.53 16.32 -17.53
CA LYS A 265 19.06 17.37 -16.62
C LYS A 265 19.87 17.41 -15.32
N PRO A 266 21.18 17.70 -15.38
CA PRO A 266 22.05 17.65 -14.19
C PRO A 266 21.60 18.59 -13.06
N GLU A 267 21.11 19.80 -13.39
CA GLU A 267 20.60 20.74 -12.38
C GLU A 267 19.37 20.21 -11.63
N LEU A 268 18.47 19.52 -12.33
CA LEU A 268 17.34 18.84 -11.71
C LEU A 268 17.83 17.69 -10.83
N VAL A 269 18.71 16.84 -11.35
CA VAL A 269 19.25 15.69 -10.59
C VAL A 269 19.94 16.15 -9.30
N ASP A 270 20.73 17.23 -9.35
CA ASP A 270 21.38 17.80 -8.17
C ASP A 270 20.35 18.30 -7.14
N LEU A 271 19.26 18.94 -7.58
CA LEU A 271 18.15 19.32 -6.71
C LEU A 271 17.47 18.09 -6.08
N LEU A 272 17.12 17.08 -6.87
CA LEU A 272 16.46 15.86 -6.39
C LEU A 272 17.35 15.07 -5.41
N ARG A 273 18.67 15.04 -5.62
CA ARG A 273 19.63 14.46 -4.67
C ARG A 273 19.67 15.24 -3.36
N SER A 274 19.67 16.58 -3.41
CA SER A 274 19.56 17.40 -2.19
C SER A 274 18.24 17.15 -1.46
N MET A 275 17.13 17.02 -2.18
CA MET A 275 15.83 16.68 -1.60
C MET A 275 15.88 15.31 -0.91
N GLN A 276 16.48 14.30 -1.54
CA GLN A 276 16.70 12.98 -0.95
C GLN A 276 17.53 13.05 0.33
N ASP A 277 18.64 13.79 0.31
CA ASP A 277 19.52 13.98 1.48
C ASP A 277 18.81 14.73 2.63
N ASP A 278 17.82 15.57 2.29
CA ASP A 278 16.98 16.31 3.23
C ASP A 278 15.71 15.55 3.68
N GLY A 279 15.58 14.26 3.31
CA GLY A 279 14.51 13.36 3.80
C GLY A 279 13.41 13.02 2.79
N ALA A 280 13.60 13.30 1.50
CA ALA A 280 12.67 12.86 0.44
C ALA A 280 12.92 11.40 0.06
N ALA A 281 12.03 10.49 0.45
CA ALA A 281 12.06 9.11 -0.02
C ALA A 281 11.73 9.04 -1.52
N ILE A 282 12.65 8.52 -2.34
CA ILE A 282 12.42 8.33 -3.77
C ILE A 282 11.52 7.11 -3.97
N ILE A 283 10.40 7.31 -4.67
CA ILE A 283 9.46 6.27 -5.07
C ILE A 283 9.57 6.13 -6.59
N MET A 284 9.84 4.93 -7.09
CA MET A 284 9.84 4.72 -8.55
C MET A 284 8.40 4.71 -9.05
N HIS A 285 8.10 5.55 -10.04
CA HIS A 285 6.75 5.74 -10.58
C HIS A 285 6.64 5.30 -12.04
N GLY A 286 6.93 4.02 -12.28
CA GLY A 286 7.16 3.49 -13.62
C GLY A 286 8.49 3.94 -14.22
N TYR A 287 8.71 3.63 -15.50
CA TYR A 287 9.89 4.02 -16.26
C TYR A 287 9.65 5.27 -17.11
N THR A 288 8.53 5.30 -17.84
CA THR A 288 8.17 6.40 -18.76
C THR A 288 6.76 6.93 -18.54
N HIS A 289 5.98 6.25 -17.69
CA HIS A 289 4.56 6.50 -17.44
C HIS A 289 3.69 6.27 -18.69
N GLN A 290 4.06 5.28 -19.52
CA GLN A 290 3.53 5.10 -20.89
C GLN A 290 3.52 3.64 -21.37
N PHE A 291 2.35 3.18 -21.79
CA PHE A 291 2.15 2.02 -22.67
C PHE A 291 1.71 2.47 -24.08
N TYR A 292 0.93 3.54 -24.18
CA TYR A 292 0.51 4.20 -25.43
C TYR A 292 1.19 5.56 -25.60
N ASP A 293 0.71 6.34 -26.57
CA ASP A 293 1.26 7.63 -27.00
C ASP A 293 0.66 8.83 -26.23
N SER A 294 0.51 8.73 -24.91
CA SER A 294 0.18 9.87 -24.03
C SER A 294 1.46 10.48 -23.47
N GLU A 295 1.53 11.78 -23.21
CA GLU A 295 2.71 12.39 -22.56
C GLU A 295 3.02 11.75 -21.19
N THR A 296 4.30 11.71 -20.80
CA THR A 296 4.73 11.26 -19.46
C THR A 296 3.99 12.03 -18.36
N GLY A 297 3.48 11.32 -17.35
CA GLY A 297 2.62 11.85 -16.27
C GLY A 297 1.12 11.60 -16.54
N GLU A 298 0.71 11.55 -17.80
CA GLU A 298 -0.71 11.36 -18.15
C GLU A 298 -1.06 9.89 -18.43
N GLY A 299 -0.08 9.10 -18.89
CA GLY A 299 -0.30 7.74 -19.39
C GLY A 299 -0.43 6.63 -18.34
N PHE A 300 -0.69 5.40 -18.82
CA PHE A 300 -0.70 4.18 -18.02
C PHE A 300 0.45 3.30 -18.49
N GLU A 301 1.21 2.68 -17.58
CA GLU A 301 2.39 1.88 -17.96
C GLU A 301 2.21 0.38 -17.78
N PHE A 302 1.52 -0.08 -16.73
CA PHE A 302 1.40 -1.52 -16.41
C PHE A 302 -0.01 -2.08 -16.64
N TRP A 303 -0.84 -1.35 -17.41
CA TRP A 303 -2.18 -1.74 -17.78
C TRP A 303 -2.56 -1.20 -19.16
N ASP A 304 -3.25 -2.01 -19.98
CA ASP A 304 -3.81 -1.54 -21.23
C ASP A 304 -5.16 -0.85 -20.96
N VAL A 305 -5.12 0.46 -20.74
CA VAL A 305 -6.31 1.27 -20.44
C VAL A 305 -7.35 1.29 -21.58
N LYS A 306 -6.93 1.09 -22.84
CA LYS A 306 -7.85 1.15 -24.00
C LYS A 306 -8.67 -0.13 -24.12
N THR A 307 -8.07 -1.27 -23.81
CA THR A 307 -8.74 -2.58 -23.90
C THR A 307 -9.13 -3.16 -22.54
N ASP A 308 -8.80 -2.44 -21.47
CA ASP A 308 -9.10 -2.73 -20.06
C ASP A 308 -8.69 -4.14 -19.62
N GLN A 309 -7.43 -4.48 -19.89
CA GLN A 309 -6.85 -5.78 -19.52
C GLN A 309 -5.32 -5.69 -19.30
N PRO A 310 -4.68 -6.76 -18.79
CA PRO A 310 -3.23 -6.83 -18.69
C PRO A 310 -2.51 -6.68 -20.05
N ILE A 311 -1.29 -6.15 -20.02
CA ILE A 311 -0.48 -5.94 -21.24
C ILE A 311 0.07 -7.28 -21.74
N ARG A 312 -0.63 -7.91 -22.69
CA ARG A 312 -0.32 -9.24 -23.23
C ARG A 312 0.26 -9.22 -24.66
N GLN A 313 0.43 -8.03 -25.23
CA GLN A 313 0.97 -7.82 -26.57
C GLN A 313 1.48 -6.38 -26.72
N PRO A 314 2.27 -6.07 -27.77
CA PRO A 314 2.64 -4.70 -28.09
C PRO A 314 1.42 -3.80 -28.34
N ASN A 315 1.56 -2.51 -28.01
CA ASN A 315 0.49 -1.50 -28.10
C ASN A 315 -0.10 -1.27 -29.52
N HIS A 316 0.55 -1.74 -30.58
CA HIS A 316 0.06 -1.66 -31.95
C HIS A 316 -0.71 -2.92 -32.41
N GLU A 317 -0.74 -3.97 -31.58
CA GLU A 317 -1.50 -5.18 -31.83
C GLU A 317 -2.82 -5.18 -31.04
N GLN A 318 -3.89 -5.66 -31.67
CA GLN A 318 -5.16 -5.84 -30.97
C GLN A 318 -5.16 -7.16 -30.18
N PRO A 319 -5.70 -7.15 -28.95
CA PRO A 319 -5.90 -8.37 -28.19
C PRO A 319 -6.88 -9.30 -28.91
N LYS A 320 -6.61 -10.60 -28.82
CA LYS A 320 -7.44 -11.64 -29.44
C LYS A 320 -8.24 -12.38 -28.40
N THR A 321 -9.46 -12.72 -28.76
CA THR A 321 -10.39 -13.52 -27.95
C THR A 321 -10.33 -14.98 -28.37
N LYS A 322 -11.05 -15.84 -27.65
CA LYS A 322 -11.16 -17.26 -27.97
C LYS A 322 -11.72 -17.52 -29.38
N ASP A 323 -12.56 -16.62 -29.89
CA ASP A 323 -13.21 -16.76 -31.21
C ASP A 323 -12.26 -16.53 -32.38
N ASP A 324 -11.09 -15.93 -32.14
CA ASP A 324 -10.06 -15.68 -33.14
C ASP A 324 -9.19 -16.92 -33.44
N PHE A 325 -9.43 -18.04 -32.75
CA PHE A 325 -8.61 -19.25 -32.83
C PHE A 325 -9.41 -20.48 -33.27
N PRO A 326 -8.81 -21.38 -34.06
CA PRO A 326 -9.51 -22.55 -34.59
C PRO A 326 -9.88 -23.59 -33.52
N ASN A 327 -9.20 -23.56 -32.36
CA ASN A 327 -9.42 -24.47 -31.24
C ASN A 327 -8.85 -23.88 -29.94
N ILE A 328 -9.19 -24.53 -28.82
CA ILE A 328 -8.76 -24.11 -27.47
C ILE A 328 -7.25 -24.18 -27.27
N ASP A 329 -6.55 -25.14 -27.90
CA ASP A 329 -5.10 -25.30 -27.74
C ASP A 329 -4.34 -24.13 -28.37
N ALA A 330 -4.78 -23.67 -29.54
CA ALA A 330 -4.24 -22.48 -30.20
C ALA A 330 -4.47 -21.21 -29.38
N TYR A 331 -5.67 -21.06 -28.79
CA TYR A 331 -5.97 -19.95 -27.88
C TYR A 331 -5.10 -20.01 -26.61
N ASN A 332 -4.96 -21.18 -25.98
CA ASN A 332 -4.13 -21.35 -24.79
C ASN A 332 -2.65 -21.04 -25.08
N ALA A 333 -2.14 -21.41 -26.26
CA ALA A 333 -0.80 -21.04 -26.70
C ALA A 333 -0.63 -19.52 -26.87
N TYR A 334 -1.66 -18.83 -27.38
CA TYR A 334 -1.68 -17.37 -27.45
C TYR A 334 -1.68 -16.72 -26.06
N VAL A 335 -2.53 -17.20 -25.14
CA VAL A 335 -2.59 -16.70 -23.75
C VAL A 335 -1.22 -16.85 -23.08
N LYS A 336 -0.59 -18.02 -23.20
CA LYS A 336 0.75 -18.27 -22.63
C LYS A 336 1.81 -17.32 -23.21
N LYS A 337 1.81 -17.10 -24.53
CA LYS A 337 2.71 -16.13 -25.16
C LYS A 337 2.47 -14.72 -24.62
N GLY A 338 1.21 -14.38 -24.36
CA GLY A 338 0.86 -13.11 -23.73
C GLY A 338 1.38 -12.99 -22.30
N GLU A 339 1.31 -14.05 -21.49
CA GLU A 339 1.89 -14.07 -20.13
C GLU A 339 3.40 -13.85 -20.16
N GLU A 340 4.09 -14.49 -21.10
CA GLU A 340 5.53 -14.29 -21.31
C GLU A 340 5.85 -12.86 -21.77
N PHE A 341 4.98 -12.25 -22.59
CA PHE A 341 5.12 -10.85 -23.00
C PHE A 341 4.95 -9.88 -21.82
N GLU A 342 3.90 -10.07 -21.03
CA GLU A 342 3.63 -9.27 -19.83
C GLU A 342 4.81 -9.33 -18.86
N GLU A 343 5.32 -10.54 -18.58
CA GLU A 343 6.45 -10.73 -17.68
C GLU A 343 7.69 -10.01 -18.19
N LYS A 344 8.01 -10.17 -19.49
CA LYS A 344 9.13 -9.46 -20.10
C LYS A 344 8.95 -7.94 -20.07
N TYR A 345 7.78 -7.44 -20.45
CA TYR A 345 7.50 -6.01 -20.51
C TYR A 345 7.65 -5.37 -19.13
N THR A 346 7.00 -5.94 -18.12
CA THR A 346 7.03 -5.44 -16.74
C THR A 346 8.43 -5.49 -16.15
N THR A 347 9.14 -6.61 -16.28
CA THR A 347 10.54 -6.74 -15.84
C THR A 347 11.44 -5.71 -16.52
N ASP A 348 11.37 -5.55 -17.84
CA ASP A 348 12.23 -4.61 -18.57
C ASP A 348 12.03 -3.17 -18.09
N HIS A 349 10.79 -2.75 -17.80
CA HIS A 349 10.49 -1.39 -17.36
C HIS A 349 10.92 -1.15 -15.90
N ILE A 350 10.64 -2.10 -15.01
CA ILE A 350 11.12 -2.05 -13.62
C ILE A 350 12.65 -1.95 -13.58
N GLU A 351 13.35 -2.83 -14.30
CA GLU A 351 14.82 -2.87 -14.27
C GLU A 351 15.45 -1.60 -14.87
N LYS A 352 14.88 -1.08 -15.96
CA LYS A 352 15.37 0.16 -16.57
C LYS A 352 15.17 1.37 -15.66
N GLY A 353 14.02 1.47 -14.98
CA GLY A 353 13.77 2.57 -14.07
C GLY A 353 14.65 2.52 -12.82
N ILE A 354 14.85 1.34 -12.21
CA ILE A 354 15.82 1.18 -11.12
C ILE A 354 17.22 1.62 -11.58
N GLN A 355 17.67 1.13 -12.74
CA GLN A 355 19.00 1.46 -13.27
C GLN A 355 19.16 2.97 -13.49
N GLU A 356 18.18 3.62 -14.12
CA GLU A 356 18.27 5.04 -14.47
C GLU A 356 18.24 5.95 -13.23
N LEU A 357 17.46 5.60 -12.20
CA LEU A 357 17.47 6.29 -10.91
C LEU A 357 18.83 6.13 -10.20
N VAL A 358 19.33 4.89 -10.13
CA VAL A 358 20.60 4.59 -9.45
C VAL A 358 21.81 5.25 -10.13
N ASP A 359 21.81 5.32 -11.47
CA ASP A 359 22.83 6.03 -12.25
C ASP A 359 22.81 7.53 -11.96
N ALA A 360 21.63 8.09 -11.69
CA ALA A 360 21.43 9.48 -11.24
C ALA A 360 21.65 9.67 -9.72
N LYS A 361 22.00 8.62 -8.98
CA LYS A 361 22.15 8.62 -7.50
C LYS A 361 20.87 8.99 -6.75
N LEU A 362 19.73 8.69 -7.37
CA LEU A 362 18.41 8.68 -6.75
C LEU A 362 18.12 7.22 -6.41
N TYR A 363 17.90 6.92 -5.13
CA TYR A 363 17.83 5.54 -4.65
C TYR A 363 16.39 5.21 -4.30
N PRO A 364 15.64 4.54 -5.20
CA PRO A 364 14.25 4.21 -4.93
C PRO A 364 14.16 3.26 -3.74
N VAL A 365 13.21 3.50 -2.85
CA VAL A 365 12.97 2.69 -1.63
C VAL A 365 11.63 1.95 -1.68
N ALA A 366 10.74 2.37 -2.58
CA ALA A 366 9.44 1.77 -2.82
C ALA A 366 8.99 2.04 -4.26
N PHE A 367 7.89 1.41 -4.65
CA PHE A 367 7.29 1.56 -5.97
C PHE A 367 5.85 2.02 -5.87
N GLU A 368 5.39 2.79 -6.85
CA GLU A 368 3.99 3.08 -7.05
C GLU A 368 3.66 3.04 -8.55
N ALA A 369 2.65 2.26 -8.93
CA ALA A 369 2.33 2.09 -10.34
C ALA A 369 1.62 3.33 -10.88
N PRO A 370 1.99 3.87 -12.06
CA PRO A 370 1.23 4.91 -12.78
C PRO A 370 -0.29 4.75 -12.68
N HIS A 371 -0.96 5.78 -12.16
CA HIS A 371 -2.40 5.80 -11.85
C HIS A 371 -2.87 4.60 -11.02
N TYR A 372 -2.06 4.10 -10.11
CA TYR A 372 -2.21 2.84 -9.36
C TYR A 372 -2.65 1.60 -10.16
N THR A 373 -2.35 1.55 -11.47
CA THR A 373 -2.77 0.46 -12.34
C THR A 373 -1.66 -0.56 -12.54
N MET A 374 -1.94 -1.80 -12.17
CA MET A 374 -1.03 -2.93 -12.37
C MET A 374 -1.84 -4.22 -12.26
N SER A 375 -1.54 -5.18 -13.12
CA SER A 375 -2.15 -6.50 -13.04
C SER A 375 -1.69 -7.28 -11.80
N GLN A 376 -2.40 -8.34 -11.44
CA GLN A 376 -1.99 -9.26 -10.37
C GLN A 376 -0.64 -9.91 -10.68
N LYS A 377 -0.38 -10.26 -11.95
CA LYS A 377 0.94 -10.74 -12.39
C LYS A 377 2.02 -9.66 -12.27
N GLY A 378 1.67 -8.40 -12.53
CA GLY A 378 2.54 -7.25 -12.32
C GLY A 378 2.98 -7.12 -10.87
N TYR A 379 2.05 -7.22 -9.90
CA TYR A 379 2.38 -7.22 -8.48
C TYR A 379 3.29 -8.41 -8.07
N GLU A 380 3.05 -9.60 -8.63
CA GLU A 380 3.94 -10.77 -8.43
C GLU A 380 5.37 -10.47 -8.90
N ILE A 381 5.53 -9.91 -10.10
CA ILE A 381 6.85 -9.57 -10.65
C ILE A 381 7.50 -8.48 -9.81
N LEU A 382 6.75 -7.42 -9.47
CA LEU A 382 7.23 -6.29 -8.69
C LEU A 382 7.79 -6.71 -7.32
N SER A 383 7.13 -7.66 -6.66
CA SER A 383 7.55 -8.19 -5.34
C SER A 383 8.93 -8.84 -5.33
N ARG A 384 9.45 -9.22 -6.51
CA ARG A 384 10.82 -9.76 -6.66
C ARG A 384 11.89 -8.66 -6.55
N TYR A 385 11.48 -7.40 -6.73
CA TYR A 385 12.36 -6.23 -6.77
C TYR A 385 12.16 -5.30 -5.58
N PHE A 386 10.93 -5.06 -5.15
CA PHE A 386 10.60 -4.11 -4.09
C PHE A 386 9.92 -4.81 -2.92
N SER A 387 10.26 -4.41 -1.69
CA SER A 387 9.55 -4.85 -0.47
C SER A 387 8.33 -3.99 -0.13
N THR A 388 8.20 -2.81 -0.74
CA THR A 388 7.24 -1.78 -0.33
C THR A 388 6.57 -1.18 -1.55
N TYR A 389 5.24 -1.11 -1.51
CA TYR A 389 4.37 -0.46 -2.48
C TYR A 389 3.67 0.73 -1.80
N VAL A 390 3.55 1.86 -2.49
CA VAL A 390 2.87 3.07 -1.96
C VAL A 390 1.64 3.36 -2.82
N GLY A 391 0.54 3.84 -2.24
CA GLY A 391 -0.62 4.32 -2.98
C GLY A 391 -1.87 3.45 -2.85
N GLN A 392 -2.68 3.40 -3.90
CA GLN A 392 -3.83 2.51 -3.99
C GLN A 392 -3.49 1.24 -4.78
N LEU A 393 -4.40 0.26 -4.75
CA LEU A 393 -4.22 -1.01 -5.46
C LEU A 393 -5.34 -1.21 -6.47
N GLN A 394 -4.97 -1.63 -7.69
CA GLN A 394 -5.91 -2.26 -8.60
C GLN A 394 -6.24 -3.66 -8.08
N LEU A 395 -7.52 -3.89 -7.78
CA LEU A 395 -7.94 -5.06 -7.00
C LEU A 395 -7.99 -6.36 -7.82
N SER A 396 -8.15 -6.26 -9.15
CA SER A 396 -8.28 -7.41 -10.03
C SER A 396 -7.86 -7.10 -11.47
N ASP A 397 -7.70 -8.16 -12.26
CA ASP A 397 -7.40 -8.08 -13.69
C ASP A 397 -8.66 -7.88 -14.55
N THR A 398 -9.78 -7.43 -13.98
CA THR A 398 -11.01 -7.20 -14.74
C THR A 398 -11.18 -5.78 -15.22
N THR A 399 -10.72 -4.80 -14.43
CA THR A 399 -10.80 -3.39 -14.81
C THR A 399 -9.86 -2.54 -13.96
N TRP A 400 -9.23 -1.52 -14.57
CA TRP A 400 -8.46 -0.53 -13.82
C TRP A 400 -9.32 0.41 -12.97
N LYS A 401 -10.62 0.52 -13.27
CA LYS A 401 -11.53 1.48 -12.60
C LYS A 401 -11.90 1.09 -11.16
N SER A 402 -11.36 -0.01 -10.65
CA SER A 402 -11.65 -0.52 -9.31
C SER A 402 -10.39 -0.53 -8.47
N MET A 403 -10.17 0.58 -7.78
CA MET A 403 -8.98 0.85 -6.99
C MET A 403 -9.36 1.11 -5.55
N HIS A 404 -8.51 0.69 -4.63
CA HIS A 404 -8.76 0.85 -3.21
C HIS A 404 -7.47 0.78 -2.41
N SER A 405 -7.44 1.43 -1.25
CA SER A 405 -6.39 1.34 -0.23
C SER A 405 -7.03 1.11 1.15
N PRO A 406 -6.43 0.31 2.05
CA PRO A 406 -6.78 0.35 3.46
C PRO A 406 -6.35 1.71 4.06
N PHE A 407 -6.80 2.04 5.26
CA PHE A 407 -6.39 3.29 5.93
C PHE A 407 -5.20 3.12 6.88
N TYR A 408 -4.51 2.00 6.80
CA TYR A 408 -3.36 1.62 7.62
C TYR A 408 -2.39 0.79 6.79
N THR A 409 -1.17 0.59 7.28
CA THR A 409 -0.21 -0.30 6.61
C THR A 409 -0.76 -1.73 6.53
N SER A 410 -0.52 -2.43 5.42
CA SER A 410 -1.03 -3.79 5.23
C SER A 410 -0.08 -4.64 4.41
N THR A 411 -0.19 -5.97 4.53
CA THR A 411 0.50 -6.95 3.70
C THR A 411 -0.52 -7.89 3.03
N PRO A 412 -1.33 -7.40 2.07
CA PRO A 412 -2.30 -8.23 1.37
C PRO A 412 -1.60 -9.41 0.70
N SER A 413 -2.22 -10.59 0.74
CA SER A 413 -1.62 -11.83 0.21
C SER A 413 -1.28 -11.76 -1.29
N PHE A 414 -2.05 -11.00 -2.08
CA PHE A 414 -1.82 -10.80 -3.51
C PHE A 414 -0.70 -9.79 -3.83
N LEU A 415 -0.12 -9.13 -2.82
CA LEU A 415 1.11 -8.36 -2.96
C LEU A 415 2.37 -9.18 -2.68
N HIS A 416 2.25 -10.49 -2.51
CA HIS A 416 3.37 -11.43 -2.46
C HIS A 416 4.45 -11.08 -1.41
N GLY A 417 4.00 -10.52 -0.27
CA GLY A 417 4.87 -10.16 0.84
C GLY A 417 5.30 -8.69 0.87
N MET A 418 4.96 -7.89 -0.15
CA MET A 418 5.18 -6.45 -0.07
C MET A 418 4.30 -5.79 0.98
N LYS A 419 4.86 -4.78 1.65
CA LYS A 419 4.12 -3.86 2.53
C LYS A 419 3.46 -2.77 1.68
N LEU A 420 2.19 -2.51 1.93
CA LEU A 420 1.43 -1.40 1.37
C LEU A 420 1.44 -0.20 2.32
N MET A 421 1.94 0.94 1.84
CA MET A 421 1.76 2.26 2.44
C MET A 421 0.60 2.98 1.73
N PRO A 422 -0.57 3.14 2.36
CA PRO A 422 -1.78 3.55 1.66
C PRO A 422 -1.84 5.05 1.38
N GLU A 423 -2.41 5.44 0.24
CA GLU A 423 -2.93 6.82 0.00
C GLU A 423 -4.39 6.88 0.49
N THR A 424 -4.77 7.88 1.29
CA THR A 424 -6.04 7.85 2.03
C THR A 424 -6.86 9.16 2.02
N VAL A 425 -6.26 10.29 1.67
CA VAL A 425 -6.94 11.61 1.76
C VAL A 425 -7.07 12.35 0.44
N GLY A 426 -6.43 11.84 -0.60
CA GLY A 426 -6.40 12.34 -1.96
C GLY A 426 -5.43 13.48 -2.16
N PHE A 427 -5.81 14.35 -3.09
CA PHE A 427 -5.01 15.47 -3.59
C PHE A 427 -5.90 16.67 -3.95
N ILE A 428 -5.27 17.76 -4.37
CA ILE A 428 -5.97 18.93 -4.90
C ILE A 428 -6.30 18.69 -6.37
N GLU A 429 -7.57 18.40 -6.64
CA GLU A 429 -8.14 18.42 -7.99
C GLU A 429 -8.43 19.87 -8.40
N GLU A 430 -7.74 20.38 -9.43
CA GLU A 430 -7.79 21.80 -9.83
C GLU A 430 -9.19 22.30 -10.21
N ASP A 431 -10.01 21.43 -10.81
CA ASP A 431 -11.35 21.74 -11.26
C ASP A 431 -12.42 21.60 -10.16
N LYS A 432 -12.04 21.10 -8.97
CA LYS A 432 -12.96 20.89 -7.86
C LYS A 432 -12.83 21.98 -6.79
N PRO A 433 -13.86 22.83 -6.62
CA PRO A 433 -13.85 23.79 -5.52
C PRO A 433 -13.81 23.04 -4.18
N HIS A 434 -13.13 23.65 -3.19
CA HIS A 434 -12.99 23.12 -1.83
C HIS A 434 -12.21 21.81 -1.72
N ALA A 435 -11.36 21.44 -2.69
CA ALA A 435 -10.53 20.24 -2.64
C ALA A 435 -9.71 20.14 -1.33
N ILE A 436 -9.03 21.22 -0.92
CA ILE A 436 -8.27 21.27 0.34
C ILE A 436 -9.15 20.99 1.56
N ALA A 437 -10.36 21.55 1.60
CA ALA A 437 -11.30 21.34 2.70
C ALA A 437 -11.79 19.88 2.77
N LYS A 438 -12.00 19.24 1.61
CA LYS A 438 -12.36 17.80 1.54
C LYS A 438 -11.21 16.92 2.00
N MET A 439 -9.97 17.22 1.59
CA MET A 439 -8.77 16.51 2.08
C MET A 439 -8.69 16.60 3.60
N LYS A 440 -8.92 17.79 4.18
CA LYS A 440 -8.96 17.98 5.64
C LYS A 440 -10.05 17.16 6.31
N GLU A 441 -11.26 17.14 5.76
CA GLU A 441 -12.38 16.36 6.32
C GLU A 441 -12.07 14.86 6.35
N ARG A 442 -11.46 14.35 5.27
CA ARG A 442 -10.96 12.96 5.19
C ARG A 442 -9.86 12.72 6.23
N ALA A 443 -8.85 13.59 6.30
CA ALA A 443 -7.76 13.47 7.26
C ALA A 443 -8.24 13.45 8.73
N VAL A 444 -9.22 14.28 9.09
CA VAL A 444 -9.86 14.28 10.42
C VAL A 444 -10.62 12.97 10.70
N SER A 445 -11.17 12.34 9.67
CA SER A 445 -11.85 11.04 9.80
C SER A 445 -10.85 9.90 9.94
N VAL A 446 -9.78 9.89 9.13
CA VAL A 446 -8.68 8.92 9.21
C VAL A 446 -8.01 8.96 10.59
N ALA A 447 -7.77 10.16 11.12
CA ALA A 447 -7.16 10.36 12.45
C ALA A 447 -7.97 9.79 13.63
N LYS A 448 -9.22 9.36 13.41
CA LYS A 448 -10.08 8.72 14.43
C LYS A 448 -10.05 7.19 14.36
N LEU A 449 -9.40 6.61 13.36
CA LEU A 449 -9.24 5.18 13.18
C LEU A 449 -7.96 4.71 13.87
N SER A 450 -8.02 3.48 14.37
CA SER A 450 -6.87 2.76 14.91
C SER A 450 -5.83 2.54 13.81
N ASP A 451 -4.59 2.94 14.07
CA ASP A 451 -3.46 2.93 13.12
C ASP A 451 -3.73 3.67 11.79
N GLY A 452 -4.67 4.61 11.78
CA GLY A 452 -5.01 5.42 10.61
C GLY A 452 -3.83 6.26 10.10
N ILE A 453 -3.48 6.10 8.82
CA ILE A 453 -2.43 6.84 8.13
C ILE A 453 -3.05 7.88 7.21
N ILE A 454 -2.70 9.14 7.40
CA ILE A 454 -3.03 10.25 6.50
C ILE A 454 -2.01 10.28 5.36
N GLY A 455 -2.30 9.57 4.27
CA GLY A 455 -1.48 9.55 3.06
C GLY A 455 -2.00 10.56 2.05
N ALA A 456 -1.36 11.72 1.95
CA ALA A 456 -1.72 12.78 1.00
C ALA A 456 -0.71 12.82 -0.14
N PHE A 457 -1.18 13.16 -1.35
CA PHE A 457 -0.26 13.53 -2.43
C PHE A 457 -0.55 14.91 -3.00
N TYR A 458 0.47 15.49 -3.65
CA TYR A 458 0.47 16.86 -4.12
C TYR A 458 1.26 16.98 -5.42
N HIS A 459 0.62 17.51 -6.47
CA HIS A 459 1.32 17.77 -7.72
C HIS A 459 2.19 19.04 -7.61
N PRO A 460 3.52 18.96 -7.82
CA PRO A 460 4.42 20.10 -7.68
C PRO A 460 4.07 21.28 -8.59
N TYR A 461 3.45 21.03 -9.73
CA TYR A 461 3.09 22.08 -10.70
C TYR A 461 2.12 23.14 -10.13
N LEU A 462 1.38 22.81 -9.06
CA LEU A 462 0.50 23.71 -8.31
C LEU A 462 1.28 24.80 -7.53
N GLY A 463 2.61 24.64 -7.41
CA GLY A 463 3.51 25.59 -6.75
C GLY A 463 3.43 25.57 -5.22
N VAL A 464 4.20 26.44 -4.55
CA VAL A 464 4.35 26.35 -3.08
C VAL A 464 3.18 26.92 -2.28
N LYS A 465 2.35 27.80 -2.87
CA LYS A 465 1.28 28.50 -2.11
C LYS A 465 0.15 27.56 -1.66
N PRO A 466 -0.47 26.74 -2.53
CA PRO A 466 -1.48 25.79 -2.09
C PRO A 466 -0.91 24.74 -1.14
N LEU A 467 0.34 24.31 -1.34
CA LEU A 467 1.03 23.40 -0.43
C LEU A 467 1.08 23.93 1.01
N LYS A 468 1.36 25.23 1.21
CA LYS A 468 1.34 25.83 2.55
C LYS A 468 -0.03 25.71 3.22
N GLU A 469 -1.12 25.79 2.46
CA GLU A 469 -2.48 25.62 2.98
C GLU A 469 -2.75 24.17 3.36
N VAL A 470 -2.36 23.21 2.51
CA VAL A 470 -2.47 21.77 2.81
C VAL A 470 -1.70 21.43 4.08
N LEU A 471 -0.41 21.82 4.15
CA LEU A 471 0.43 21.54 5.32
C LEU A 471 -0.16 22.15 6.60
N LYS A 472 -0.66 23.38 6.53
CA LYS A 472 -1.33 24.03 7.67
C LYS A 472 -2.54 23.23 8.17
N ASP A 473 -3.35 22.68 7.25
CA ASP A 473 -4.52 21.90 7.61
C ASP A 473 -4.15 20.52 8.17
N LEU A 474 -3.15 19.84 7.61
CA LEU A 474 -2.66 18.57 8.12
C LEU A 474 -1.98 18.73 9.49
N GLU A 475 -1.09 19.71 9.64
CA GLU A 475 -0.42 20.02 10.92
C GLU A 475 -1.40 20.47 12.03
N SER A 476 -2.62 20.88 11.67
CA SER A 476 -3.66 21.20 12.65
C SER A 476 -4.27 19.97 13.35
N ILE A 477 -3.99 18.76 12.83
CA ILE A 477 -4.45 17.51 13.41
C ILE A 477 -3.61 17.16 14.64
N PRO A 478 -4.24 16.94 15.82
CA PRO A 478 -3.51 16.65 17.04
C PRO A 478 -2.66 15.38 16.96
N ASN A 479 -1.47 15.41 17.57
CA ASN A 479 -0.54 14.27 17.66
C ASN A 479 -0.08 13.70 16.31
N ILE A 480 -0.05 14.52 15.26
CA ILE A 480 0.47 14.12 13.96
C ILE A 480 1.96 13.76 14.04
N GLU A 481 2.35 12.68 13.36
CA GLU A 481 3.73 12.24 13.20
C GLU A 481 3.99 11.95 11.72
N TRP A 482 5.00 12.61 11.15
CA TRP A 482 5.35 12.46 9.74
C TRP A 482 6.21 11.21 9.55
N ILE A 483 5.74 10.30 8.71
CA ILE A 483 6.44 9.07 8.35
C ILE A 483 7.68 9.43 7.52
N ASP A 484 8.83 8.96 7.98
CA ASP A 484 10.09 9.02 7.23
C ASP A 484 10.37 7.64 6.62
N LEU A 485 9.92 7.45 5.38
CA LEU A 485 10.05 6.16 4.71
C LEU A 485 11.52 5.75 4.51
N GLN A 486 12.45 6.70 4.44
CA GLN A 486 13.90 6.38 4.39
C GLN A 486 14.43 5.80 5.71
N LYS A 487 13.67 5.92 6.80
CA LYS A 487 14.01 5.35 8.11
C LYS A 487 13.23 4.10 8.47
N GLU A 488 12.33 3.67 7.60
CA GLU A 488 11.68 2.38 7.71
C GLU A 488 12.52 1.27 7.06
N THR A 489 12.19 0.02 7.37
CA THR A 489 12.79 -1.13 6.67
C THR A 489 12.16 -1.30 5.30
N ASN A 490 12.96 -1.02 4.26
CA ASN A 490 12.62 -1.29 2.88
C ASN A 490 13.82 -1.93 2.17
N GLU A 491 13.55 -2.73 1.15
CA GLU A 491 14.55 -3.40 0.32
C GLU A 491 14.17 -3.23 -1.17
N VAL A 492 15.16 -2.84 -1.97
CA VAL A 492 15.09 -2.89 -3.42
C VAL A 492 16.27 -3.70 -3.93
N LYS A 493 16.00 -4.74 -4.71
CA LYS A 493 17.02 -5.67 -5.19
C LYS A 493 16.88 -5.92 -6.69
N MET A 494 17.96 -5.66 -7.43
CA MET A 494 18.06 -5.91 -8.87
C MET A 494 19.49 -6.27 -9.25
N LYS A 495 19.75 -7.54 -9.61
CA LYS A 495 21.08 -8.00 -10.03
C LYS A 495 22.14 -7.65 -8.98
N ASP A 496 23.12 -6.80 -9.32
CA ASP A 496 24.19 -6.32 -8.43
C ASP A 496 23.83 -5.02 -7.69
N ILE A 497 22.62 -4.49 -7.85
CA ILE A 497 22.08 -3.35 -7.12
C ILE A 497 21.24 -3.85 -5.96
N HIS A 498 21.57 -3.38 -4.77
CA HIS A 498 20.84 -3.66 -3.54
C HIS A 498 20.77 -2.39 -2.70
N ILE A 499 19.56 -1.88 -2.52
CA ILE A 499 19.25 -0.68 -1.74
C ILE A 499 18.46 -1.15 -0.53
N THR A 500 18.91 -0.78 0.65
CA THR A 500 18.17 -1.04 1.89
C THR A 500 18.01 0.24 2.67
N THR A 501 16.91 0.35 3.39
CA THR A 501 16.72 1.43 4.35
C THR A 501 16.44 0.88 5.73
N ASN A 502 16.84 1.62 6.75
CA ASN A 502 16.50 1.36 8.15
C ASN A 502 16.68 2.68 8.93
N LYS A 503 16.63 2.62 10.27
CA LYS A 503 16.76 3.80 11.13
C LYS A 503 18.00 4.66 10.89
N ASP A 504 19.08 4.08 10.34
CA ASP A 504 20.34 4.74 10.02
C ASP A 504 20.34 5.42 8.63
N GLY A 505 19.27 5.25 7.84
CA GLY A 505 19.07 5.85 6.53
C GLY A 505 19.23 4.86 5.37
N ILE A 506 19.65 5.36 4.21
CA ILE A 506 19.78 4.59 2.97
C ILE A 506 21.18 3.96 2.88
N HIS A 507 21.24 2.65 2.60
CA HIS A 507 22.46 1.92 2.26
C HIS A 507 22.36 1.35 0.85
N VAL A 508 23.40 1.56 0.05
CA VAL A 508 23.42 1.19 -1.37
C VAL A 508 24.66 0.36 -1.67
N GLU A 509 24.44 -0.87 -2.12
CA GLU A 509 25.43 -1.74 -2.72
C GLU A 509 25.19 -1.75 -4.23
N LYS A 510 26.16 -1.27 -5.02
CA LYS A 510 26.07 -1.23 -6.49
C LYS A 510 27.46 -1.31 -7.14
N PRO A 511 27.56 -1.75 -8.41
CA PRO A 511 28.80 -1.65 -9.16
C PRO A 511 29.29 -0.19 -9.27
N THR A 512 30.61 0.00 -9.27
CA THR A 512 31.20 1.33 -9.49
C THR A 512 30.91 1.81 -10.91
N SER A 513 30.30 2.98 -11.03
CA SER A 513 29.98 3.60 -12.31
C SER A 513 30.98 4.70 -12.70
N ALA A 514 30.95 5.13 -13.97
CA ALA A 514 31.80 6.23 -14.43
C ALA A 514 31.48 7.56 -13.71
N SER A 515 30.22 7.79 -13.31
CA SER A 515 29.83 8.97 -12.53
C SER A 515 30.39 8.93 -11.11
N ASP A 516 30.48 7.75 -10.49
CA ASP A 516 31.13 7.59 -9.18
C ASP A 516 32.62 7.94 -9.23
N VAL A 517 33.30 7.50 -10.30
CA VAL A 517 34.72 7.84 -10.53
C VAL A 517 34.88 9.35 -10.76
N MET A 518 33.99 9.96 -11.56
CA MET A 518 34.02 11.39 -11.83
C MET A 518 33.82 12.22 -10.57
N ASP A 519 32.90 11.84 -9.70
CA ASP A 519 32.65 12.52 -8.43
C ASP A 519 33.84 12.34 -7.47
N TYR A 520 34.44 11.16 -7.41
CA TYR A 520 35.67 10.95 -6.65
C TYR A 520 36.82 11.84 -7.16
N VAL A 521 36.97 11.98 -8.46
CA VAL A 521 37.95 12.88 -9.09
C VAL A 521 37.60 14.35 -8.81
N LYS A 522 36.33 14.74 -8.83
CA LYS A 522 35.92 16.12 -8.48
C LYS A 522 36.21 16.43 -7.01
N GLN A 523 35.89 15.50 -6.11
CA GLN A 523 36.04 15.68 -4.67
C GLN A 523 37.50 15.62 -4.20
N TYR A 524 38.29 14.69 -4.76
CA TYR A 524 39.65 14.40 -4.30
C TYR A 524 40.74 14.67 -5.35
N GLY A 525 40.39 15.07 -6.57
CA GLY A 525 41.34 15.31 -7.65
C GLY A 525 42.39 16.37 -7.29
N PHE A 526 42.00 17.40 -6.54
CA PHE A 526 42.96 18.38 -6.01
C PHE A 526 44.02 17.72 -5.11
N PHE A 527 43.61 16.81 -4.22
CA PHE A 527 44.54 16.08 -3.35
C PHE A 527 45.40 15.08 -4.13
N LEU A 528 44.87 14.45 -5.16
CA LEU A 528 45.64 13.58 -6.07
C LEU A 528 46.72 14.38 -6.82
N ILE A 529 46.37 15.54 -7.36
CA ILE A 529 47.29 16.46 -8.04
C ILE A 529 48.34 16.97 -7.06
N LEU A 530 47.93 17.42 -5.87
CA LEU A 530 48.83 17.90 -4.83
C LEU A 530 49.81 16.80 -4.38
N GLY A 531 49.31 15.59 -4.17
CA GLY A 531 50.13 14.41 -3.85
C GLY A 531 51.15 14.11 -4.93
N PHE A 532 50.77 14.19 -6.21
CA PHE A 532 51.70 14.04 -7.32
C PHE A 532 52.81 15.10 -7.30
N PHE A 533 52.48 16.38 -7.10
CA PHE A 533 53.49 17.43 -6.98
C PHE A 533 54.43 17.23 -5.79
N ILE A 534 53.92 16.79 -4.65
CA ILE A 534 54.75 16.46 -3.47
C ILE A 534 55.71 15.32 -3.80
N ILE A 535 55.26 14.25 -4.46
CA ILE A 535 56.12 13.12 -4.85
C ILE A 535 57.20 13.59 -5.84
N VAL A 536 56.85 14.37 -6.86
CA VAL A 536 57.82 14.91 -7.82
C VAL A 536 58.84 15.81 -7.12
N PHE A 537 58.40 16.67 -6.21
CA PHE A 537 59.28 17.54 -5.43
C PHE A 537 60.26 16.72 -4.57
N LEU A 538 59.78 15.67 -3.89
CA LEU A 538 60.64 14.76 -3.11
C LEU A 538 61.66 14.02 -3.97
N LEU A 539 61.26 13.58 -5.17
CA LEU A 539 62.17 12.94 -6.13
C LEU A 539 63.25 13.91 -6.64
N LEU A 540 62.87 15.16 -6.92
CA LEU A 540 63.82 16.21 -7.32
C LEU A 540 64.80 16.55 -6.19
N LEU A 541 64.32 16.70 -4.95
CA LEU A 541 65.18 16.90 -3.78
C LEU A 541 66.16 15.74 -3.57
N ARG A 542 65.69 14.49 -3.74
CA ARG A 542 66.53 13.30 -3.62
C ARG A 542 67.59 13.25 -4.72
N ARG A 543 67.26 13.70 -5.94
CA ARG A 543 68.21 13.78 -7.06
C ARG A 543 69.23 14.90 -6.86
N ALA A 544 68.81 16.07 -6.35
CA ALA A 544 69.70 17.18 -6.01
C ALA A 544 70.73 16.78 -4.94
N LYS A 545 70.29 16.13 -3.85
CA LYS A 545 71.19 15.58 -2.82
C LYS A 545 72.20 14.55 -3.34
N LYS A 546 71.88 13.86 -4.44
CA LYS A 546 72.76 12.86 -5.08
C LYS A 546 73.74 13.47 -6.08
N LEU A 547 73.56 14.74 -6.44
CA LEU A 547 74.46 15.53 -7.29
C LEU A 547 75.43 16.39 -6.45
N GLU A 548 75.11 16.64 -5.19
CA GLU A 548 75.98 17.30 -4.20
C GLU A 548 76.91 16.33 -3.45
N SER A 549 76.72 15.01 -3.61
CA SER A 549 77.61 13.94 -3.17
C SER A 549 78.43 13.40 -4.32
#